data_AF-K9S2L6-F1
#
_entry.id   AF-K9S2L6-F1
#
_cell.length_a   1.000
_cell.length_b   1.000
_cell.length_c   1.000
_cell.angle_alpha   90.00
_cell.angle_beta   90.00
_cell.angle_gamma   90.00
#
_symmetry.space_group_name_H-M   'P 1'
#
loop_
_entity.id
_entity.type
_entity.pdbx_description
1 polymer ?
#
loop_
_entity_poly.entity_id
_entity_poly.type
_entity_poly.pdbx_seq_one_letter_code
_entity_poly.pdbx_strand_id
1 'polypeptide(L)' 'MAASFLPSILVPLVGLVFPAVAMAFLFLYIEREDAAGI' A
#
# COMPACT_ATOMS: atom_id res chain seq x y z
N MET A 1 17.55 25.70 1.43
CA MET A 1 17.13 24.38 0.89
C MET A 1 16.35 23.67 1.98
N ALA A 2 15.03 23.76 1.98
CA ALA A 2 14.20 23.06 2.96
C ALA A 2 13.78 21.69 2.40
N ALA A 3 13.70 20.68 3.28
CA ALA A 3 13.06 19.39 3.02
C ALA A 3 13.66 18.48 1.93
N SER A 4 14.96 18.61 1.62
CA SER A 4 15.68 17.73 0.68
C SER A 4 15.73 16.25 1.12
N PHE A 5 15.37 15.94 2.36
CA PHE A 5 15.27 14.57 2.89
C PHE A 5 13.92 13.90 2.57
N LEU A 6 12.92 14.64 2.09
CA LEU A 6 11.60 14.06 1.79
C LEU A 6 11.63 12.98 0.70
N PRO A 7 12.37 13.12 -0.42
CA PRO A 7 12.43 12.07 -1.44
C PRO A 7 12.93 10.74 -0.88
N SER A 8 13.94 10.75 0.00
CA SER A 8 14.46 9.51 0.61
C SER A 8 13.48 8.81 1.54
N ILE A 9 12.41 9.47 1.98
CA ILE A 9 11.36 8.88 2.82
C ILE A 9 10.13 8.51 1.98
N LEU A 10 9.66 9.45 1.16
CA LEU A 10 8.41 9.31 0.42
C LEU A 10 8.53 8.34 -0.75
N VAL A 11 9.69 8.28 -1.42
CA VAL A 11 9.90 7.35 -2.55
C VAL A 11 9.82 5.89 -2.09
N PRO A 12 10.57 5.42 -1.07
CA PRO A 12 10.42 4.03 -0.61
C PRO A 12 9.04 3.78 0.04
N LEU A 13 8.45 4.77 0.73
CA LEU A 13 7.13 4.63 1.32
C LEU A 13 6.05 4.39 0.25
N VAL A 14 5.99 5.24 -0.78
CA VAL A 14 4.94 5.16 -1.83
C VAL A 14 5.30 4.16 -2.93
N GLY A 15 6.58 3.90 -3.17
CA GLY A 15 7.05 2.96 -4.19
C GLY A 15 7.13 1.50 -3.75
N LEU A 16 7.27 1.24 -2.44
CA LEU A 16 7.43 -0.12 -1.90
C LEU A 16 6.41 -0.45 -0.82
N VAL A 17 6.37 0.31 0.28
CA VAL A 17 5.56 -0.03 1.46
C VAL A 17 4.08 0.08 1.17
N PHE A 18 3.61 1.23 0.69
CA PHE A 18 2.21 1.46 0.37
C PHE A 18 1.70 0.48 -0.69
N PRO A 19 2.42 0.21 -1.81
CA PRO A 19 2.02 -0.80 -2.77
C PRO A 19 1.97 -2.20 -2.18
N ALA A 20 2.95 -2.60 -1.37
CA ALA A 20 2.95 -3.93 -0.74
C ALA A 20 1.72 -4.11 0.17
N VAL A 21 1.42 -3.11 0.98
CA VAL A 21 0.25 -3.11 1.88
C VAL A 21 -1.06 -3.10 1.07
N ALA A 22 -1.16 -2.23 0.06
CA ALA A 22 -2.34 -2.16 -0.80
C ALA A 22 -2.57 -3.47 -1.55
N MET A 23 -1.54 -4.08 -2.14
CA MET A 23 -1.64 -5.36 -2.83
C MET A 23 -2.05 -6.49 -1.88
N ALA A 24 -1.51 -6.53 -0.66
CA ALA A 24 -1.90 -7.53 0.33
C ALA A 24 -3.39 -7.38 0.71
N PHE A 25 -3.85 -6.17 0.99
CA PHE A 25 -5.26 -5.93 1.30
C PHE A 25 -6.19 -6.20 0.12
N LEU A 26 -5.79 -5.80 -1.10
CA LEU A 26 -6.56 -6.07 -2.30
C LEU A 26 -6.64 -7.57 -2.59
N PHE A 27 -5.54 -8.30 -2.39
CA PHE A 27 -5.55 -9.76 -2.51
C PHE A 27 -6.52 -10.40 -1.51
N LEU A 28 -6.44 -10.01 -0.23
CA LEU A 28 -7.38 -10.50 0.78
C LEU A 28 -8.83 -10.15 0.46
N TYR A 29 -9.10 -8.97 -0.11
CA TYR A 29 -10.44 -8.58 -0.54
C TYR A 29 -10.95 -9.41 -1.72
N ILE A 30 -10.10 -9.69 -2.72
CA ILE A 30 -10.46 -10.47 -3.90
C ILE A 30 -10.69 -11.95 -3.54
N GLU A 31 -9.80 -12.52 -2.74
CA GLU A 31 -9.88 -13.92 -2.30
C GLU A 31 -10.84 -14.13 -1.13
N ARG A 32 -11.55 -13.08 -0.71
CA ARG A 32 -12.57 -13.21 0.33
C ARG A 32 -13.78 -13.98 -0.23
N GLU A 33 -13.86 -15.26 0.08
CA GLU A 33 -15.07 -16.06 -0.13
C GLU A 33 -16.14 -15.68 0.91
N ASP A 34 -16.94 -14.65 0.61
CA ASP A 34 -18.14 -14.32 1.38
C ASP A 34 -19.37 -15.02 0.77
N ALA A 35 -20.07 -15.84 1.56
CA ALA A 35 -21.41 -16.33 1.20
C ALA A 35 -22.50 -15.23 1.34
N ALA A 36 -22.19 -14.13 2.02
CA ALA A 36 -23.06 -12.96 2.18
C ALA A 36 -22.21 -11.71 1.94
N GLY A 37 -22.07 -11.32 0.68
CA GLY A 37 -21.18 -10.23 0.26
C GLY A 37 -21.51 -8.89 0.90
N ILE A 38 -20.72 -8.52 1.90
CA ILE A 38 -20.61 -7.16 2.46
C ILE A 38 -19.15 -6.80 2.64
#